data_AF-W6V459-F1
#
_entry.id   AF-W6V459-F1
#
_cell.length_a   1.000
_cell.length_b   1.000
_cell.length_c   1.000
_cell.angle_alpha   90.00
_cell.angle_beta   90.00
_cell.angle_gamma   90.00
#
_symmetry.space_group_name_H-M   'P 1'
#
loop_
_entity.id
_entity.type
_entity.pdbx_description
1 polymer ?
#
loop_
_entity_poly.entity_id
_entity_poly.type
_entity_poly.pdbx_seq_one_letter_code
_entity_poly.pdbx_strand_id
1 'polypeptide(L)'
;MLSRAVWCMSSFLHSSRRVVLFRAGSIQDGISFAHWLFQSQGVWHPGRLSVDQILFTEGMRLQVAASRAHPSACETVGMLQFLDTPNLSHLPPLLLFAPFAATELDCCVIPVRNNLKLIQTTDFFYANVDDPYTMGWITCCNVLSDLYAMGVVDCDNLLLLLGIPTAMSVEERTTITSLIMQGFQHPRLRISSIFLLQECALKAGTSVRGGQTTYNPWVLIGGAATAVVPDSEFIMPNQAEGGSVLVLTKPLGTQLAVTAYNWMLDRTDVWTEKCTPRISEEDMRSLYNAATLSMCRLNRNAARLMHKHGAQACTDVTGFGVLGHARNLAAVQTAAVTFEINRLPCLAGAYYLSKALASRHHLDTALTPETSGGLLIAMPEKNAEAYCRDLFEVDGTPSWIVGQVSAAATPAEARTARLSANVEIVEVPHETMFVVGVRFGQSGEEGVARPDLAFPL
;
A
#
# COMPACT_ATOMS: atom_id res chain seq x y z
N MET A 1 -2.95 -52.66 22.19
CA MET A 1 -1.53 -52.23 22.14
C MET A 1 -1.56 -50.72 21.91
N LEU A 2 -1.61 -49.92 22.99
CA LEU A 2 -0.46 -49.34 23.71
C LEU A 2 0.32 -48.36 22.79
N SER A 3 0.55 -47.10 23.13
CA SER A 3 0.74 -46.50 24.47
C SER A 3 0.65 -44.97 24.45
N ARG A 4 0.09 -44.42 25.53
CA ARG A 4 0.31 -43.05 26.02
C ARG A 4 1.80 -42.83 26.35
N ALA A 5 2.26 -41.58 26.25
CA ALA A 5 3.29 -41.04 27.14
C ALA A 5 3.10 -39.52 27.33
N VAL A 6 2.46 -39.17 28.44
CA VAL A 6 2.62 -37.89 29.14
C VAL A 6 3.96 -37.98 29.87
N TRP A 7 4.77 -36.93 29.88
CA TRP A 7 5.56 -36.56 31.08
C TRP A 7 5.72 -35.05 31.15
N CYS A 8 5.48 -34.57 32.36
CA CYS A 8 5.47 -33.20 32.85
C CYS A 8 6.84 -32.92 33.50
N MET A 9 7.34 -31.68 33.49
CA MET A 9 8.23 -31.19 34.54
C MET A 9 8.04 -29.69 34.74
N SER A 10 7.53 -29.39 35.94
CA SER A 10 7.42 -28.11 36.66
C SER A 10 8.80 -27.71 37.24
N SER A 11 9.14 -26.51 37.74
CA SER A 11 8.52 -25.60 38.73
C SER A 11 9.46 -24.39 39.02
N PHE A 12 8.99 -23.42 39.83
CA PHE A 12 9.69 -22.36 40.65
C PHE A 12 9.86 -20.96 40.00
N LEU A 13 9.51 -19.78 40.57
CA LEU A 13 9.16 -19.23 41.92
C LEU A 13 8.23 -17.98 41.73
N HIS A 14 7.09 -17.82 42.43
CA HIS A 14 6.82 -17.14 43.73
C HIS A 14 6.85 -15.58 43.81
N SER A 15 5.66 -15.02 44.15
CA SER A 15 5.36 -13.74 44.87
C SER A 15 5.58 -12.42 44.10
N SER A 16 4.74 -11.38 44.09
CA SER A 16 3.83 -10.82 45.12
C SER A 16 2.74 -9.92 44.51
N ARG A 17 1.67 -9.72 45.29
CA ARG A 17 0.37 -9.05 45.02
C ARG A 17 0.43 -7.56 44.62
N ARG A 18 -0.54 -7.12 43.79
CA ARG A 18 -1.66 -6.25 44.20
C ARG A 18 -2.80 -6.30 43.17
N VAL A 19 -3.91 -6.88 43.62
CA VAL A 19 -5.24 -6.81 42.99
C VAL A 19 -5.90 -5.53 43.46
N VAL A 20 -6.36 -4.69 42.53
CA VAL A 20 -7.34 -3.63 42.82
C VAL A 20 -8.65 -4.05 42.15
N LEU A 21 -9.56 -4.58 42.97
CA LEU A 21 -10.94 -4.88 42.62
C LEU A 21 -11.72 -3.56 42.55
N PHE A 22 -12.38 -3.29 41.42
CA PHE A 22 -13.58 -2.45 41.41
C PHE A 22 -14.81 -3.30 41.13
N ARG A 23 -15.86 -2.97 41.89
CA ARG A 23 -17.11 -3.70 42.12
C ARG A 23 -18.00 -3.57 40.87
N ALA A 24 -18.45 -4.70 40.31
CA ALA A 24 -19.43 -4.72 39.24
C ALA A 24 -20.77 -4.16 39.74
N GLY A 25 -21.23 -3.06 39.12
CA GLY A 25 -22.63 -2.64 39.13
C GLY A 25 -23.38 -3.38 38.05
N SER A 26 -24.46 -4.06 38.42
CA SER A 26 -25.36 -4.83 37.58
C SER A 26 -25.95 -4.01 36.42
N ILE A 27 -25.85 -4.54 35.19
CA ILE A 27 -26.74 -4.14 34.08
C ILE A 27 -27.85 -5.19 34.00
N GLN A 28 -28.99 -4.87 34.61
CA GLN A 28 -30.28 -5.37 34.18
C GLN A 28 -30.70 -4.50 32.99
N ASP A 29 -30.81 -5.09 31.80
CA ASP A 29 -32.01 -5.04 30.97
C ASP A 29 -31.69 -5.57 29.56
N GLY A 30 -32.53 -6.52 29.13
CA GLY A 30 -32.37 -7.31 27.92
C GLY A 30 -32.51 -6.48 26.64
N ILE A 31 -31.39 -5.94 26.16
CA ILE A 31 -31.25 -5.40 24.83
C ILE A 31 -30.53 -6.45 23.97
N SER A 32 -31.20 -6.95 22.93
CA SER A 32 -30.59 -7.82 21.91
C SER A 32 -29.28 -7.22 21.40
N PHE A 33 -28.24 -8.06 21.23
CA PHE A 33 -26.91 -7.67 20.74
C PHE A 33 -26.96 -6.87 19.43
N ALA A 34 -28.00 -7.09 18.62
CA ALA A 34 -28.26 -6.32 17.40
C ALA A 34 -28.67 -4.86 17.66
N HIS A 35 -29.33 -4.57 18.79
CA HIS A 35 -29.86 -3.24 19.12
C HIS A 35 -28.83 -2.35 19.85
N TRP A 36 -27.86 -2.96 20.56
CA TRP A 36 -26.70 -2.24 21.14
C TRP A 36 -25.75 -1.67 20.05
N LEU A 37 -25.63 -2.36 18.91
CA LEU A 37 -24.76 -1.99 17.79
C LEU A 37 -25.22 -0.75 17.00
N PHE A 38 -26.47 -0.29 17.15
CA PHE A 38 -27.01 0.84 16.38
C PHE A 38 -26.85 2.22 17.04
N GLN A 39 -26.55 2.29 18.34
CA GLN A 39 -26.58 3.58 19.07
C GLN A 39 -25.20 4.21 19.33
N SER A 40 -24.09 3.50 19.09
CA SER A 40 -22.76 4.06 19.32
C SER A 40 -22.22 4.74 18.06
N GLN A 41 -22.15 6.07 18.09
CA GLN A 41 -21.55 6.90 17.04
C GLN A 41 -20.08 6.50 16.82
N GLY A 42 -19.84 5.66 15.80
CA GLY A 42 -18.93 5.85 14.66
C GLY A 42 -17.41 6.00 14.84
N VAL A 43 -16.86 6.10 16.06
CA VAL A 43 -15.42 6.24 16.28
C VAL A 43 -14.89 5.00 17.00
N TRP A 44 -13.82 4.38 16.48
CA TRP A 44 -13.07 3.37 17.24
C TRP A 44 -12.52 4.05 18.50
N HIS A 45 -13.14 3.71 19.63
CA HIS A 45 -12.72 4.16 20.93
C HIS A 45 -12.10 2.97 21.65
N PRO A 46 -10.82 3.04 22.04
CA PRO A 46 -10.16 1.99 22.82
C PRO A 46 -10.92 1.55 24.07
N GLY A 47 -11.80 2.40 24.62
CA GLY A 47 -12.61 2.11 25.81
C GLY A 47 -14.00 1.52 25.57
N ARG A 48 -14.36 1.08 24.34
CA ARG A 48 -15.71 0.53 24.04
C ARG A 48 -15.76 -1.00 23.85
N LEU A 49 -14.62 -1.66 23.78
CA LEU A 49 -14.50 -3.11 23.93
C LEU A 49 -13.90 -3.36 25.32
N SER A 50 -14.21 -4.49 25.97
CA SER A 50 -13.67 -4.84 27.30
C SER A 50 -12.15 -5.14 27.32
N VAL A 51 -11.45 -4.78 26.24
CA VAL A 51 -10.02 -4.93 26.05
C VAL A 51 -9.46 -3.52 25.90
N ASP A 52 -8.95 -2.97 27.00
CA ASP A 52 -8.34 -1.64 27.03
C ASP A 52 -7.16 -1.55 26.03
N GLN A 53 -7.03 -0.39 25.35
CA GLN A 53 -5.91 0.06 24.51
C GLN A 53 -4.94 -1.02 23.98
N ILE A 54 -5.37 -1.78 22.97
CA ILE A 54 -4.42 -2.56 22.16
C ILE A 54 -3.79 -1.60 21.15
N LEU A 55 -2.51 -1.31 21.32
CA LEU A 55 -1.68 -0.71 20.28
C LEU A 55 -1.15 -1.86 19.41
N PHE A 56 -1.70 -1.98 18.21
CA PHE A 56 -1.42 -3.10 17.30
C PHE A 56 0.05 -3.13 16.82
N THR A 57 0.74 -2.00 16.89
CA THR A 57 2.18 -1.87 16.64
C THR A 57 3.06 -2.02 17.89
N GLU A 58 2.48 -2.22 19.08
CA GLU A 58 3.21 -2.33 20.35
C GLU A 58 4.14 -3.55 20.36
N GLY A 59 5.43 -3.32 20.64
CA GLY A 59 6.49 -4.33 20.57
C GLY A 59 7.19 -4.44 19.22
N MET A 60 6.75 -3.72 18.19
CA MET A 60 7.45 -3.57 16.92
C MET A 60 8.38 -2.35 16.99
N ARG A 61 9.68 -2.52 16.69
CA ARG A 61 10.59 -1.37 16.53
C ARG A 61 10.34 -0.74 15.16
N LEU A 62 9.34 0.13 15.09
CA LEU A 62 9.08 0.92 13.88
C LEU A 62 10.28 1.82 13.59
N GLN A 63 10.84 1.66 12.40
CA GLN A 63 11.86 2.55 11.86
C GLN A 63 11.23 3.34 10.71
N VAL A 64 11.79 4.51 10.41
CA VAL A 64 11.43 5.28 9.22
C VAL A 64 11.80 4.51 7.93
N ALA A 65 12.62 3.46 8.04
CA ALA A 65 12.90 2.50 6.98
C ALA A 65 11.76 1.45 6.86
N ALA A 66 11.31 1.14 5.64
CA ALA A 66 10.49 -0.04 5.39
C ALA A 66 11.27 -1.29 5.79
N SER A 67 10.57 -2.34 6.21
CA SER A 67 11.20 -3.58 6.67
C SER A 67 11.76 -4.45 5.55
N ARG A 68 11.85 -3.92 4.33
CA ARG A 68 12.46 -4.60 3.18
C ARG A 68 13.97 -4.61 3.32
N ALA A 69 14.60 -5.69 2.86
CA ALA A 69 16.05 -5.72 2.67
C ALA A 69 16.46 -4.65 1.63
N HIS A 70 17.64 -4.06 1.80
CA HIS A 70 18.17 -3.08 0.85
C HIS A 70 18.32 -3.72 -0.55
N PRO A 71 18.07 -3.00 -1.66
CA PRO A 71 18.15 -3.56 -3.02
C PRO A 71 19.45 -4.32 -3.29
N SER A 72 20.59 -3.72 -2.92
CA SER A 72 21.90 -4.36 -3.08
C SER A 72 22.03 -5.66 -2.30
N ALA A 73 21.32 -5.83 -1.17
CA ALA A 73 21.33 -7.08 -0.41
C ALA A 73 20.48 -8.16 -1.11
N CYS A 74 19.33 -7.81 -1.68
CA CYS A 74 18.52 -8.74 -2.48
C CYS A 74 19.27 -9.25 -3.73
N GLU A 75 20.01 -8.35 -4.40
CA GLU A 75 20.88 -8.68 -5.53
C GLU A 75 22.08 -9.55 -5.09
N THR A 76 22.75 -9.18 -3.99
CA THR A 76 23.98 -9.86 -3.51
C THR A 76 23.71 -11.26 -2.92
N VAL A 77 22.52 -11.51 -2.36
CA VAL A 77 22.16 -12.82 -1.77
C VAL A 77 21.94 -13.91 -2.84
N GLY A 78 22.10 -13.60 -4.13
CA GLY A 78 22.00 -14.60 -5.19
C GLY A 78 20.57 -15.13 -5.39
N MET A 79 19.53 -14.42 -4.90
CA MET A 79 18.14 -14.73 -5.26
C MET A 79 17.95 -14.74 -6.78
N LEU A 80 18.66 -13.89 -7.51
CA LEU A 80 18.71 -13.86 -8.97
C LEU A 80 19.37 -15.12 -9.56
N GLN A 81 20.42 -15.67 -8.91
CA GLN A 81 21.02 -16.95 -9.31
C GLN A 81 20.09 -18.16 -9.11
N PHE A 82 19.08 -18.03 -8.24
CA PHE A 82 18.05 -19.06 -8.03
C PHE A 82 17.03 -19.11 -9.19
N LEU A 83 16.84 -18.00 -9.91
CA LEU A 83 16.04 -17.93 -11.15
C LEU A 83 16.83 -18.44 -12.37
N ASP A 84 18.16 -18.31 -12.34
CA ASP A 84 19.10 -18.96 -13.27
C ASP A 84 19.29 -20.45 -12.94
N THR A 85 18.21 -21.24 -12.91
CA THR A 85 18.35 -22.70 -12.83
C THR A 85 19.04 -23.23 -14.09
N PRO A 86 20.17 -23.95 -13.98
CA PRO A 86 20.84 -24.53 -15.14
C PRO A 86 20.05 -25.72 -15.68
N ASN A 87 19.78 -25.70 -16.99
CA ASN A 87 19.42 -26.86 -17.81
C ASN A 87 17.99 -27.42 -17.62
N LEU A 88 16.98 -26.73 -18.17
CA LEU A 88 15.57 -27.18 -18.28
C LEU A 88 15.34 -28.24 -19.38
N SER A 89 16.40 -28.88 -19.90
CA SER A 89 16.33 -29.86 -21.00
C SER A 89 15.58 -31.15 -20.66
N HIS A 90 15.25 -31.37 -19.38
CA HIS A 90 14.44 -32.51 -18.91
C HIS A 90 12.95 -32.19 -18.66
N LEU A 91 12.53 -30.93 -18.81
CA LEU A 91 11.10 -30.59 -18.72
C LEU A 91 10.39 -30.90 -20.04
N PRO A 92 9.12 -31.34 -20.01
CA PRO A 92 8.37 -31.63 -21.23
C PRO A 92 8.34 -30.39 -22.15
N PRO A 93 8.34 -30.56 -23.49
CA PRO A 93 8.52 -29.47 -24.46
C PRO A 93 7.57 -28.26 -24.30
N LEU A 94 6.46 -28.43 -23.58
CA LEU A 94 5.51 -27.36 -23.26
C LEU A 94 6.07 -26.28 -22.31
N LEU A 95 7.16 -26.55 -21.58
CA LEU A 95 7.80 -25.61 -20.65
C LEU A 95 9.03 -24.89 -21.25
N LEU A 96 9.43 -25.24 -22.47
CA LEU A 96 10.65 -24.75 -23.14
C LEU A 96 10.40 -23.59 -24.13
N PHE A 97 9.15 -23.14 -24.29
CA PHE A 97 8.80 -22.05 -25.21
C PHE A 97 8.37 -20.78 -24.45
N ALA A 98 9.35 -20.11 -23.85
CA ALA A 98 9.46 -18.65 -23.85
C ALA A 98 10.73 -18.27 -23.10
N PRO A 99 11.48 -17.23 -23.52
CA PRO A 99 12.34 -16.55 -22.56
C PRO A 99 11.42 -16.15 -21.40
N PHE A 100 11.70 -16.66 -20.20
CA PHE A 100 11.08 -16.13 -18.99
C PHE A 100 11.42 -14.65 -18.98
N ALA A 101 10.46 -13.79 -19.33
CA ALA A 101 10.51 -12.41 -18.90
C ALA A 101 10.19 -12.44 -17.41
N ALA A 102 11.15 -12.88 -16.60
CA ALA A 102 11.21 -12.46 -15.22
C ALA A 102 11.39 -10.94 -15.30
N THR A 103 10.28 -10.22 -15.36
CA THR A 103 10.29 -8.79 -15.12
C THR A 103 10.71 -8.64 -13.67
N GLU A 104 11.98 -8.29 -13.46
CA GLU A 104 12.64 -8.11 -12.15
C GLU A 104 12.04 -6.96 -11.31
N LEU A 105 10.82 -6.52 -11.63
CA LEU A 105 10.14 -5.38 -11.03
C LEU A 105 8.99 -5.84 -10.14
N ASP A 106 7.76 -5.75 -10.64
CA ASP A 106 6.58 -5.78 -9.79
C ASP A 106 5.83 -7.13 -9.87
N CYS A 107 5.81 -7.78 -11.03
CA CYS A 107 5.15 -9.08 -11.24
C CYS A 107 6.02 -10.02 -12.07
N CYS A 108 5.77 -11.32 -11.99
CA CYS A 108 6.20 -12.25 -13.03
C CYS A 108 5.17 -12.30 -14.17
N VAL A 109 5.63 -12.50 -15.41
CA VAL A 109 4.78 -12.74 -16.59
C VAL A 109 5.12 -14.10 -17.17
N ILE A 110 4.23 -15.08 -17.00
CA ILE A 110 4.47 -16.47 -17.36
C ILE A 110 3.51 -16.90 -18.46
N PRO A 111 3.99 -17.30 -19.65
CA PRO A 111 3.13 -17.86 -20.68
C PRO A 111 2.45 -19.15 -20.23
N VAL A 112 1.14 -19.21 -20.44
CA VAL A 112 0.33 -20.40 -20.17
C VAL A 112 -0.41 -20.83 -21.44
N ARG A 113 -1.29 -21.84 -21.32
CA ARG A 113 -2.03 -22.38 -22.47
C ARG A 113 -2.92 -21.31 -23.11
N ASN A 114 -3.29 -21.54 -24.37
CA ASN A 114 -4.26 -20.73 -25.11
C ASN A 114 -3.86 -19.25 -25.31
N ASN A 115 -2.57 -18.97 -25.49
CA ASN A 115 -2.02 -17.61 -25.68
C ASN A 115 -2.30 -16.63 -24.54
N LEU A 116 -2.56 -17.14 -23.33
CA LEU A 116 -2.73 -16.35 -22.12
C LEU A 116 -1.40 -16.22 -21.36
N LYS A 117 -1.29 -15.19 -20.54
CA LYS A 117 -0.18 -14.97 -19.61
C LYS A 117 -0.71 -14.98 -18.19
N LEU A 118 -0.06 -15.76 -17.32
CA LEU A 118 -0.23 -15.67 -15.87
C LEU A 118 0.62 -14.49 -15.38
N ILE A 119 0.00 -13.50 -14.77
CA ILE A 119 0.66 -12.38 -14.13
C ILE A 119 0.43 -12.51 -12.62
N GLN A 120 1.51 -12.58 -11.86
CA GLN A 120 1.44 -12.83 -10.43
C GLN A 120 2.47 -12.03 -9.66
N THR A 121 2.07 -11.57 -8.48
CA THR A 121 2.94 -10.91 -7.49
C THR A 121 2.69 -11.50 -6.09
N THR A 122 3.64 -11.27 -5.20
CA THR A 122 3.47 -11.40 -3.76
C THR A 122 4.17 -10.24 -3.07
N ASP A 123 3.51 -9.66 -2.07
CA ASP A 123 4.16 -8.68 -1.19
C ASP A 123 3.70 -8.89 0.25
N PHE A 124 4.57 -8.58 1.19
CA PHE A 124 4.28 -8.59 2.61
C PHE A 124 5.16 -7.58 3.33
N PHE A 125 4.62 -7.04 4.40
CA PHE A 125 5.29 -6.08 5.24
C PHE A 125 4.77 -6.20 6.66
N TYR A 126 5.32 -5.39 7.54
CA TYR A 126 4.90 -5.38 8.92
C TYR A 126 3.85 -4.30 9.16
N ALA A 127 2.91 -4.60 10.04
CA ALA A 127 1.91 -3.65 10.48
C ALA A 127 2.52 -2.31 10.93
N ASN A 128 1.98 -1.21 10.42
CA ASN A 128 2.39 0.15 10.80
C ASN A 128 1.20 1.04 11.22
N VAL A 129 -0.03 0.67 10.87
CA VAL A 129 -1.28 1.36 11.22
C VAL A 129 -2.00 0.62 12.33
N ASP A 130 -2.35 1.30 13.42
CA ASP A 130 -2.92 0.65 14.61
C ASP A 130 -4.35 0.14 14.45
N ASP A 131 -5.13 0.67 13.50
CA ASP A 131 -6.47 0.15 13.20
C ASP A 131 -6.35 -1.13 12.33
N PRO A 132 -6.64 -2.33 12.88
CA PRO A 132 -6.39 -3.59 12.16
C PRO A 132 -7.26 -3.74 10.91
N TYR A 133 -8.45 -3.13 10.90
CA TYR A 133 -9.32 -3.13 9.73
C TYR A 133 -8.70 -2.33 8.58
N THR A 134 -8.31 -1.09 8.87
CA THR A 134 -7.61 -0.23 7.91
C THR A 134 -6.28 -0.86 7.48
N MET A 135 -5.55 -1.53 8.38
CA MET A 135 -4.34 -2.26 8.03
C MET A 135 -4.65 -3.37 6.99
N GLY A 136 -5.67 -4.20 7.24
CA GLY A 136 -6.09 -5.22 6.27
C GLY A 136 -6.44 -4.62 4.91
N TRP A 137 -7.09 -3.45 4.89
CA TRP A 137 -7.38 -2.72 3.67
C TRP A 137 -6.10 -2.25 2.95
N ILE A 138 -5.21 -1.54 3.63
CA ILE A 138 -3.94 -1.09 3.07
C ILE A 138 -3.15 -2.26 2.47
N THR A 139 -3.11 -3.41 3.16
CA THR A 139 -2.46 -4.62 2.64
C THR A 139 -3.08 -5.08 1.33
N CYS A 140 -4.41 -5.12 1.21
CA CYS A 140 -5.08 -5.49 -0.03
C CYS A 140 -4.70 -4.54 -1.17
N CYS A 141 -4.69 -3.23 -0.92
CA CYS A 141 -4.26 -2.23 -1.90
C CYS A 141 -2.79 -2.38 -2.30
N ASN A 142 -1.92 -2.67 -1.34
CA ASN A 142 -0.49 -2.89 -1.57
C ASN A 142 -0.25 -4.14 -2.43
N VAL A 143 -0.86 -5.27 -2.09
CA VAL A 143 -0.71 -6.54 -2.82
C VAL A 143 -1.24 -6.44 -4.26
N LEU A 144 -2.32 -5.67 -4.48
CA LEU A 144 -2.84 -5.44 -5.82
C LEU A 144 -2.06 -4.39 -6.62
N SER A 145 -1.24 -3.56 -5.95
CA SER A 145 -0.54 -2.43 -6.56
C SER A 145 0.40 -2.87 -7.69
N ASP A 146 1.12 -3.98 -7.49
CA ASP A 146 2.03 -4.54 -8.49
C ASP A 146 1.30 -4.99 -9.77
N LEU A 147 0.13 -5.63 -9.64
CA LEU A 147 -0.70 -5.99 -10.80
C LEU A 147 -1.12 -4.73 -11.57
N TYR A 148 -1.52 -3.69 -10.83
CA TYR A 148 -1.88 -2.41 -11.43
C TYR A 148 -0.67 -1.73 -12.10
N ALA A 149 0.54 -1.91 -11.59
CA ALA A 149 1.76 -1.41 -12.22
C ALA A 149 2.01 -2.05 -13.60
N MET A 150 1.58 -3.30 -13.80
CA MET A 150 1.58 -3.97 -15.10
C MET A 150 0.38 -3.62 -15.98
N GLY A 151 -0.46 -2.66 -15.58
CA GLY A 151 -1.68 -2.29 -16.32
C GLY A 151 -2.81 -3.30 -16.24
N VAL A 152 -2.68 -4.34 -15.40
CA VAL A 152 -3.70 -5.37 -15.22
C VAL A 152 -4.78 -4.84 -14.28
N VAL A 153 -6.00 -4.67 -14.80
CA VAL A 153 -7.11 -4.02 -14.06
C VAL A 153 -7.91 -5.01 -13.22
N ASP A 154 -7.95 -6.27 -13.64
CA ASP A 154 -8.76 -7.31 -13.05
C ASP A 154 -7.88 -8.40 -12.44
N CYS A 155 -8.20 -8.80 -11.20
CA CYS A 155 -7.46 -9.83 -10.48
C CYS A 155 -8.33 -11.08 -10.33
N ASP A 156 -7.87 -12.22 -10.83
CA ASP A 156 -8.62 -13.47 -10.77
C ASP A 156 -8.62 -14.09 -9.37
N ASN A 157 -7.54 -13.90 -8.61
CA ASN A 157 -7.35 -14.55 -7.33
C ASN A 157 -6.46 -13.75 -6.37
N LEU A 158 -6.91 -13.63 -5.12
CA LEU A 158 -6.13 -13.13 -4.00
C LEU A 158 -5.95 -14.20 -2.93
N LEU A 159 -4.73 -14.27 -2.37
CA LEU A 159 -4.39 -15.05 -1.19
C LEU A 159 -3.91 -14.12 -0.07
N LEU A 160 -4.37 -14.35 1.16
CA LEU A 160 -3.92 -13.60 2.35
C LEU A 160 -2.75 -14.34 3.03
N LEU A 161 -1.66 -13.63 3.30
CA LEU A 161 -0.53 -14.12 4.10
C LEU A 161 -0.49 -13.37 5.43
N LEU A 162 -0.57 -14.09 6.55
CA LEU A 162 -0.70 -13.48 7.87
C LEU A 162 0.17 -14.17 8.93
N GLY A 163 1.05 -13.41 9.57
CA GLY A 163 1.79 -13.79 10.75
C GLY A 163 1.22 -13.08 11.98
N ILE A 164 0.87 -13.82 13.02
CA ILE A 164 0.24 -13.28 14.23
C ILE A 164 1.17 -13.41 15.44
N PRO A 165 1.36 -12.32 16.22
CA PRO A 165 2.11 -12.30 17.47
C PRO A 165 1.77 -13.44 18.43
N THR A 166 2.79 -14.20 18.83
CA THR A 166 2.67 -15.19 19.91
C THR A 166 2.39 -14.55 21.27
N ALA A 167 2.80 -13.30 21.46
CA ALA A 167 2.62 -12.53 22.69
C ALA A 167 1.18 -12.06 22.94
N MET A 168 0.37 -11.92 21.89
CA MET A 168 -1.05 -11.55 22.02
C MET A 168 -1.85 -12.66 22.71
N SER A 169 -2.77 -12.27 23.60
CA SER A 169 -3.78 -13.16 24.15
C SER A 169 -4.68 -13.73 23.05
N VAL A 170 -5.43 -14.80 23.38
CA VAL A 170 -6.34 -15.44 22.43
C VAL A 170 -7.45 -14.49 21.97
N GLU A 171 -7.94 -13.63 22.86
CA GLU A 171 -9.01 -12.67 22.57
C GLU A 171 -8.53 -11.54 21.63
N GLU A 172 -7.37 -10.94 21.93
CA GLU A 172 -6.75 -9.93 21.08
C GLU A 172 -6.47 -10.50 19.69
N ARG A 173 -5.84 -11.68 19.65
CA ARG A 173 -5.53 -12.40 18.41
C ARG A 173 -6.77 -12.63 17.56
N THR A 174 -7.85 -13.14 18.16
CA THR A 174 -9.09 -13.42 17.45
C THR A 174 -9.71 -12.16 16.88
N THR A 175 -9.75 -11.09 17.68
CA THR A 175 -10.34 -9.80 17.28
C THR A 175 -9.55 -9.12 16.17
N ILE A 176 -8.24 -8.97 16.36
CA ILE A 176 -7.33 -8.32 15.41
C ILE A 176 -7.31 -9.08 14.09
N THR A 177 -7.18 -10.41 14.12
CA THR A 177 -7.17 -11.24 12.92
C THR A 177 -8.49 -11.10 12.15
N SER A 178 -9.62 -11.11 12.86
CA SER A 178 -10.94 -10.95 12.24
C SER A 178 -11.11 -9.58 11.58
N LEU A 179 -10.60 -8.51 12.19
CA LEU A 179 -10.65 -7.16 11.62
C LEU A 179 -9.74 -7.01 10.40
N ILE A 180 -8.51 -7.55 10.46
CA ILE A 180 -7.59 -7.61 9.32
C ILE A 180 -8.23 -8.33 8.14
N MET A 181 -8.79 -9.52 8.38
CA MET A 181 -9.43 -10.30 7.32
C MET A 181 -10.62 -9.55 6.71
N GLN A 182 -11.42 -8.86 7.53
CA GLN A 182 -12.52 -8.02 7.06
C GLN A 182 -12.02 -6.85 6.20
N GLY A 183 -11.00 -6.14 6.66
CA GLY A 183 -10.39 -5.04 5.89
C GLY A 183 -9.81 -5.50 4.56
N PHE A 184 -9.15 -6.66 4.55
CA PHE A 184 -8.55 -7.24 3.36
C PHE A 184 -9.60 -7.76 2.36
N GLN A 185 -10.66 -8.42 2.84
CA GLN A 185 -11.72 -8.98 2.00
C GLN A 185 -12.75 -7.96 1.54
N HIS A 186 -13.12 -7.00 2.39
CA HIS A 186 -14.30 -6.19 2.17
C HIS A 186 -14.20 -4.85 2.90
N PRO A 187 -13.58 -3.84 2.27
CA PRO A 187 -13.63 -2.48 2.80
C PRO A 187 -15.06 -1.91 2.73
N ARG A 188 -15.94 -2.26 3.67
CA ARG A 188 -17.11 -1.44 3.99
C ARG A 188 -16.66 -0.31 4.90
N LEU A 189 -16.62 0.92 4.40
CA LEU A 189 -16.57 2.03 5.33
C LEU A 189 -17.91 2.17 6.05
N ARG A 190 -17.90 1.86 7.34
CA ARG A 190 -18.84 2.42 8.32
C ARG A 190 -18.40 3.84 8.72
N ILE A 191 -18.22 4.73 7.75
CA ILE A 191 -18.20 6.19 8.00
C ILE A 191 -19.44 6.75 7.32
N SER A 192 -20.44 7.12 8.13
CA SER A 192 -21.73 7.65 7.68
C SER A 192 -21.65 9.00 6.93
N SER A 193 -20.44 9.54 6.73
CA SER A 193 -20.18 10.81 6.05
C SER A 193 -19.13 10.72 4.93
N ILE A 194 -18.49 9.56 4.71
CA ILE A 194 -17.56 9.32 3.59
C ILE A 194 -18.16 8.21 2.73
N PHE A 195 -19.27 8.55 2.10
CA PHE A 195 -19.90 7.76 1.06
C PHE A 195 -19.03 7.97 -0.19
N LEU A 196 -18.00 7.13 -0.43
CA LEU A 196 -17.37 6.88 -1.76
C LEU A 196 -16.02 6.15 -1.73
N LEU A 197 -15.45 5.85 -0.57
CA LEU A 197 -14.24 5.02 -0.49
C LEU A 197 -14.60 3.53 -0.67
N GLN A 198 -14.98 3.22 -1.92
CA GLN A 198 -14.51 2.12 -2.77
C GLN A 198 -14.18 0.79 -2.04
N GLU A 199 -15.09 -0.18 -2.06
CA GLU A 199 -14.87 -1.56 -1.57
C GLU A 199 -13.72 -2.24 -2.35
N CYS A 200 -12.53 -2.45 -1.79
CA CYS A 200 -11.37 -2.91 -2.56
C CYS A 200 -11.52 -4.25 -3.28
N ALA A 201 -11.83 -5.35 -2.60
CA ALA A 201 -11.88 -6.64 -3.30
C ALA A 201 -13.06 -6.68 -4.30
N LEU A 202 -14.24 -6.17 -3.89
CA LEU A 202 -15.43 -6.15 -4.74
C LEU A 202 -15.30 -5.20 -5.95
N LYS A 203 -14.69 -4.02 -5.81
CA LYS A 203 -14.41 -3.13 -6.95
C LYS A 203 -13.15 -3.51 -7.74
N ALA A 204 -12.23 -4.27 -7.17
CA ALA A 204 -11.20 -4.97 -7.94
C ALA A 204 -11.77 -6.17 -8.71
N GLY A 205 -13.05 -6.52 -8.51
CA GLY A 205 -13.70 -7.65 -9.16
C GLY A 205 -13.17 -9.01 -8.69
N THR A 206 -12.51 -9.05 -7.53
CA THR A 206 -11.77 -10.22 -7.06
C THR A 206 -12.27 -10.71 -5.70
N SER A 207 -11.91 -11.94 -5.36
CA SER A 207 -12.27 -12.58 -4.10
C SER A 207 -11.03 -13.21 -3.47
N VAL A 208 -10.92 -13.13 -2.15
CA VAL A 208 -9.89 -13.85 -1.40
C VAL A 208 -10.30 -15.32 -1.32
N ARG A 209 -9.59 -16.20 -2.04
CA ARG A 209 -9.95 -17.64 -2.16
C ARG A 209 -9.09 -18.56 -1.30
N GLY A 210 -8.18 -18.00 -0.51
CA GLY A 210 -7.32 -18.78 0.38
C GLY A 210 -6.29 -17.90 1.07
N GLY A 211 -5.35 -18.55 1.74
CA GLY A 211 -4.29 -17.90 2.48
C GLY A 211 -3.62 -18.83 3.48
N GLN A 212 -2.62 -18.30 4.17
CA GLN A 212 -1.94 -19.00 5.25
C GLN A 212 -1.78 -18.07 6.45
N THR A 213 -2.13 -18.57 7.62
CA THR A 213 -1.90 -17.88 8.90
C THR A 213 -0.92 -18.67 9.75
N THR A 214 0.11 -18.02 10.28
CA THR A 214 1.12 -18.63 11.15
C THR A 214 1.35 -17.81 12.40
N TYR A 215 1.94 -18.44 13.42
CA TYR A 215 2.48 -17.70 14.56
C TYR A 215 3.81 -17.06 14.20
N ASN A 216 3.98 -15.81 14.60
CA ASN A 216 5.17 -15.01 14.36
C ASN A 216 5.41 -14.11 15.59
N PRO A 217 6.64 -13.64 15.90
CA PRO A 217 6.83 -12.63 16.94
C PRO A 217 6.15 -11.28 16.63
N TRP A 218 5.98 -10.95 15.36
CA TRP A 218 5.47 -9.68 14.88
C TRP A 218 4.27 -9.86 13.95
N VAL A 219 3.43 -8.83 13.80
CA VAL A 219 2.34 -8.86 12.83
C VAL A 219 2.92 -8.70 11.43
N LEU A 220 3.00 -9.80 10.70
CA LEU A 220 3.36 -9.82 9.29
C LEU A 220 2.09 -9.93 8.47
N ILE A 221 1.92 -9.05 7.49
CA ILE A 221 0.70 -9.01 6.69
C ILE A 221 1.04 -8.80 5.22
N GLY A 222 0.40 -9.56 4.35
CA GLY A 222 0.68 -9.56 2.94
C GLY A 222 -0.27 -10.43 2.16
N GLY A 223 0.11 -10.74 0.93
CA GLY A 223 -0.71 -11.58 0.07
C GLY A 223 -0.03 -11.92 -1.24
N ALA A 224 -0.76 -12.66 -2.06
CA ALA A 224 -0.41 -12.90 -3.44
C ALA A 224 -1.62 -12.56 -4.33
N ALA A 225 -1.35 -11.85 -5.42
CA ALA A 225 -2.35 -11.51 -6.42
C ALA A 225 -2.02 -12.17 -7.75
N THR A 226 -3.04 -12.66 -8.44
CA THR A 226 -2.87 -13.42 -9.68
C THR A 226 -3.95 -13.04 -10.68
N ALA A 227 -3.56 -12.89 -11.94
CA ALA A 227 -4.43 -12.69 -13.08
C ALA A 227 -3.95 -13.54 -14.27
N VAL A 228 -4.88 -13.96 -15.12
CA VAL A 228 -4.60 -14.71 -16.36
C VAL A 228 -5.21 -13.92 -17.52
N VAL A 229 -4.34 -13.23 -18.25
CA VAL A 229 -4.75 -12.21 -19.22
C VAL A 229 -4.13 -12.42 -20.61
N PRO A 230 -4.77 -11.97 -21.70
CA PRO A 230 -4.13 -11.87 -23.01
C PRO A 230 -3.11 -10.72 -23.07
N ASP A 231 -2.30 -10.68 -24.14
CA ASP A 231 -1.27 -9.65 -24.35
C ASP A 231 -1.81 -8.21 -24.47
N SER A 232 -3.12 -8.05 -24.72
CA SER A 232 -3.78 -6.74 -24.80
C SER A 232 -4.14 -6.12 -23.44
N GLU A 233 -4.04 -6.88 -22.35
CA GLU A 233 -4.55 -6.47 -21.03
C GLU A 233 -3.43 -6.14 -20.02
N PHE A 234 -2.17 -6.22 -20.44
CA PHE A 234 -1.03 -5.77 -19.63
C PHE A 234 -0.06 -4.92 -20.45
N ILE A 235 0.78 -4.17 -19.75
CA ILE A 235 1.80 -3.29 -20.31
C ILE A 235 3.15 -3.75 -19.79
N MET A 236 4.09 -4.03 -20.69
CA MET A 236 5.45 -4.38 -20.30
C MET A 236 6.18 -3.14 -19.76
N PRO A 237 6.93 -3.24 -18.65
CA PRO A 237 7.49 -2.07 -17.97
C PRO A 237 8.82 -1.60 -18.60
N ASN A 238 9.00 -1.71 -19.92
CA ASN A 238 10.31 -1.57 -20.58
C ASN A 238 10.31 -0.80 -21.92
N GLN A 239 9.24 -0.06 -22.24
CA GLN A 239 9.09 0.65 -23.52
C GLN A 239 9.22 2.18 -23.39
N ALA A 240 9.81 2.71 -22.32
CA ALA A 240 10.02 4.15 -22.17
C ALA A 240 11.03 4.68 -23.19
N GLU A 241 10.72 5.82 -23.81
CA GLU A 241 11.54 6.45 -24.85
C GLU A 241 11.97 7.87 -24.46
N GLY A 242 13.01 8.40 -25.11
CA GLY A 242 13.41 9.79 -24.93
C GLY A 242 12.31 10.76 -25.39
N GLY A 243 11.99 11.76 -24.57
CA GLY A 243 10.86 12.68 -24.76
C GLY A 243 9.58 12.27 -24.01
N SER A 244 9.61 11.15 -23.28
CA SER A 244 8.53 10.77 -22.37
C SER A 244 8.60 11.57 -21.07
N VAL A 245 7.51 11.61 -20.32
CA VAL A 245 7.45 12.20 -18.98
C VAL A 245 7.10 11.15 -17.93
N LEU A 246 7.43 11.44 -16.68
CA LEU A 246 7.10 10.60 -15.53
C LEU A 246 5.90 11.19 -14.79
N VAL A 247 4.86 10.38 -14.59
CA VAL A 247 3.65 10.74 -13.84
C VAL A 247 3.58 9.93 -12.56
N LEU A 248 3.37 10.58 -11.42
CA LEU A 248 3.15 9.95 -10.12
C LEU A 248 1.68 10.10 -9.70
N THR A 249 1.04 9.02 -9.28
CA THR A 249 -0.42 9.04 -9.02
C THR A 249 -0.82 9.21 -7.56
N LYS A 250 0.09 9.05 -6.58
CA LYS A 250 -0.18 9.32 -5.15
C LYS A 250 0.91 10.22 -4.55
N PRO A 251 0.58 11.03 -3.53
CA PRO A 251 1.59 11.83 -2.85
C PRO A 251 2.52 10.95 -2.01
N LEU A 252 3.71 11.48 -1.74
CA LEU A 252 4.76 10.88 -0.92
C LEU A 252 4.64 11.30 0.55
N GLY A 253 5.33 10.57 1.44
CA GLY A 253 5.43 10.86 2.87
C GLY A 253 4.56 9.99 3.77
N THR A 254 4.02 8.87 3.25
CA THR A 254 3.13 7.98 4.00
C THR A 254 3.81 7.32 5.18
N GLN A 255 5.00 6.76 5.00
CA GLN A 255 5.76 6.11 6.07
C GLN A 255 6.10 7.09 7.19
N LEU A 256 6.44 8.33 6.83
CA LEU A 256 6.76 9.38 7.79
C LEU A 256 5.53 9.77 8.62
N ALA A 257 4.38 9.93 7.96
CA ALA A 257 3.11 10.25 8.60
C ALA A 257 2.75 9.20 9.65
N VAL A 258 2.80 7.92 9.27
CA VAL A 258 2.51 6.79 10.16
C VAL A 258 3.51 6.71 11.32
N THR A 259 4.81 6.81 11.02
CA THR A 259 5.86 6.71 12.05
C THR A 259 5.74 7.83 13.08
N ALA A 260 5.55 9.07 12.64
CA ALA A 260 5.44 10.21 13.55
C ALA A 260 4.13 10.22 14.34
N TYR A 261 3.05 9.72 13.75
CA TYR A 261 1.78 9.53 14.46
C TYR A 261 1.92 8.52 15.59
N ASN A 262 2.59 7.39 15.36
CA ASN A 262 2.82 6.39 16.42
C ASN A 262 3.71 6.96 17.53
N TRP A 263 4.76 7.72 17.16
CA TRP A 263 5.58 8.44 18.16
C TRP A 263 4.78 9.47 18.99
N MET A 264 3.75 10.08 18.40
CA MET A 264 2.83 10.98 19.10
C MET A 264 1.96 10.21 20.10
N LEU A 265 1.40 9.07 19.70
CA LEU A 265 0.57 8.23 20.58
C LEU A 265 1.39 7.70 21.76
N ASP A 266 2.60 7.21 21.48
CA ASP A 266 3.52 6.66 22.48
C ASP A 266 4.22 7.73 23.33
N ARG A 267 4.02 9.02 23.03
CA ARG A 267 4.65 10.16 23.73
C ARG A 267 6.17 10.04 23.83
N THR A 268 6.80 9.55 22.76
CA THR A 268 8.25 9.33 22.73
C THR A 268 9.04 10.64 22.89
N ASP A 269 10.30 10.52 23.32
CA ASP A 269 11.23 11.66 23.36
C ASP A 269 11.41 12.28 21.96
N VAL A 270 11.43 11.47 20.91
CA VAL A 270 11.52 11.94 19.51
C VAL A 270 10.35 12.83 19.15
N TRP A 271 9.12 12.45 19.51
CA TRP A 271 7.94 13.29 19.29
C TRP A 271 8.03 14.61 20.05
N THR A 272 8.37 14.54 21.33
CA THR A 272 8.40 15.70 22.24
C THR A 272 9.48 16.70 21.83
N GLU A 273 10.68 16.22 21.51
CA GLU A 273 11.84 17.07 21.22
C GLU A 273 11.89 17.55 19.76
N LYS A 274 11.51 16.70 18.79
CA LYS A 274 11.73 16.98 17.36
C LYS A 274 10.46 17.29 16.57
N CYS A 275 9.33 16.68 16.90
CA CYS A 275 8.09 16.83 16.12
C CYS A 275 7.21 17.97 16.64
N THR A 276 6.99 18.05 17.95
CA THR A 276 6.11 19.05 18.60
C THR A 276 6.44 20.51 18.22
N PRO A 277 7.71 20.92 18.04
CA PRO A 277 8.04 22.28 17.59
C PRO A 277 7.67 22.58 16.13
N ARG A 278 7.27 21.58 15.34
CA ARG A 278 7.10 21.68 13.88
C ARG A 278 5.69 21.37 13.40
N ILE A 279 4.95 20.54 14.12
CA ILE A 279 3.59 20.14 13.75
C ILE A 279 2.73 20.04 15.00
N SER A 280 1.50 20.56 14.92
CA SER A 280 0.54 20.39 16.01
C SER A 280 -0.01 18.95 16.03
N GLU A 281 -0.57 18.51 17.17
CA GLU A 281 -1.22 17.19 17.22
C GLU A 281 -2.43 17.09 16.26
N GLU A 282 -3.12 18.21 16.02
CA GLU A 282 -4.24 18.28 15.08
C GLU A 282 -3.76 18.09 13.63
N ASP A 283 -2.71 18.81 13.23
CA ASP A 283 -2.11 18.67 11.90
C ASP A 283 -1.50 17.28 11.70
N MET A 284 -0.91 16.69 12.75
CA MET A 284 -0.38 15.33 12.70
C MET A 284 -1.49 14.29 12.51
N ARG A 285 -2.64 14.45 13.18
CA ARG A 285 -3.83 13.61 12.94
C ARG A 285 -4.34 13.76 11.50
N SER A 286 -4.36 14.99 10.99
CA SER A 286 -4.78 15.30 9.63
C SER A 286 -3.84 14.65 8.59
N LEU A 287 -2.53 14.75 8.80
CA LEU A 287 -1.49 14.13 7.96
C LEU A 287 -1.58 12.60 7.99
N TYR A 288 -1.74 12.00 9.18
CA TYR A 288 -1.94 10.56 9.33
C TYR A 288 -3.19 10.09 8.56
N ASN A 289 -4.33 10.77 8.73
CA ASN A 289 -5.56 10.43 8.02
C ASN A 289 -5.38 10.53 6.50
N ALA A 290 -4.74 11.59 5.99
CA ALA A 290 -4.47 11.75 4.57
C ALA A 290 -3.55 10.64 4.02
N ALA A 291 -2.52 10.25 4.77
CA ALA A 291 -1.65 9.14 4.42
C ALA A 291 -2.42 7.81 4.38
N THR A 292 -3.21 7.51 5.41
CA THR A 292 -4.06 6.32 5.47
C THR A 292 -5.05 6.24 4.30
N LEU A 293 -5.69 7.35 3.96
CA LEU A 293 -6.60 7.42 2.80
C LEU A 293 -5.88 7.18 1.48
N SER A 294 -4.69 7.78 1.30
CA SER A 294 -3.83 7.54 0.14
C SER A 294 -3.45 6.06 0.01
N MET A 295 -3.00 5.43 1.11
CA MET A 295 -2.65 4.00 1.15
C MET A 295 -3.85 3.07 0.91
N CYS A 296 -5.05 3.47 1.35
CA CYS A 296 -6.28 2.71 1.12
C CYS A 296 -6.82 2.83 -0.31
N ARG A 297 -6.27 3.70 -1.16
CA ARG A 297 -6.73 3.88 -2.54
C ARG A 297 -6.13 2.83 -3.48
N LEU A 298 -6.96 2.12 -4.24
CA LEU A 298 -6.46 1.21 -5.28
C LEU A 298 -5.83 1.99 -6.45
N ASN A 299 -4.78 1.43 -7.04
CA ASN A 299 -4.20 1.92 -8.30
C ASN A 299 -4.97 1.44 -9.55
N ARG A 300 -6.15 0.83 -9.38
CA ARG A 300 -6.96 0.22 -10.47
C ARG A 300 -7.33 1.20 -11.58
N ASN A 301 -7.83 2.37 -11.23
CA ASN A 301 -8.22 3.38 -12.22
C ASN A 301 -7.00 3.97 -12.93
N ALA A 302 -5.90 4.17 -12.20
CA ALA A 302 -4.62 4.55 -12.77
C ALA A 302 -4.15 3.53 -13.83
N ALA A 303 -4.21 2.23 -13.52
CA ALA A 303 -3.87 1.14 -14.44
C ALA A 303 -4.78 1.11 -15.68
N ARG A 304 -6.10 1.24 -15.50
CA ARG A 304 -7.05 1.30 -16.62
C ARG A 304 -6.75 2.45 -17.57
N LEU A 305 -6.41 3.62 -17.04
CA LEU A 305 -6.10 4.80 -17.85
C LEU A 305 -4.73 4.71 -18.54
N MET A 306 -3.82 3.86 -18.07
CA MET A 306 -2.53 3.63 -18.74
C MET A 306 -2.73 3.11 -20.16
N HIS A 307 -3.67 2.16 -20.34
CA HIS A 307 -4.04 1.64 -21.66
C HIS A 307 -4.60 2.73 -22.57
N LYS A 308 -5.52 3.57 -22.04
CA LYS A 308 -6.17 4.64 -22.80
C LYS A 308 -5.18 5.69 -23.31
N HIS A 309 -4.21 6.05 -22.48
CA HIS A 309 -3.26 7.14 -22.74
C HIS A 309 -1.90 6.67 -23.25
N GLY A 310 -1.77 5.37 -23.56
CA GLY A 310 -0.55 4.80 -24.16
C GLY A 310 0.67 4.90 -23.26
N ALA A 311 0.54 4.47 -22.00
CA ALA A 311 1.70 4.34 -21.12
C ALA A 311 2.73 3.37 -21.71
N GLN A 312 4.00 3.70 -21.48
CA GLN A 312 5.14 2.99 -22.06
C GLN A 312 5.86 2.11 -21.05
N ALA A 313 5.90 2.54 -19.79
CA ALA A 313 6.45 1.76 -18.69
C ALA A 313 5.82 2.24 -17.40
N CYS A 314 5.76 1.37 -16.39
CA CYS A 314 5.22 1.71 -15.09
C CYS A 314 5.86 0.82 -14.02
N THR A 315 5.97 1.36 -12.81
CA THR A 315 6.22 0.64 -11.56
C THR A 315 5.37 1.28 -10.48
N ASP A 316 5.19 0.63 -9.33
CA ASP A 316 4.61 1.28 -8.17
C ASP A 316 5.69 1.87 -7.24
N VAL A 317 5.32 2.77 -6.34
CA VAL A 317 6.24 3.36 -5.36
C VAL A 317 5.94 2.80 -3.99
N THR A 318 6.84 1.94 -3.49
CA THR A 318 6.71 1.30 -2.19
C THR A 318 8.01 1.46 -1.36
N GLY A 319 8.60 0.37 -0.87
CA GLY A 319 9.59 0.41 0.21
C GLY A 319 10.94 1.06 -0.13
N PHE A 320 11.26 1.30 -1.41
CA PHE A 320 12.53 1.89 -1.83
C PHE A 320 12.46 3.41 -2.08
N GLY A 321 11.27 4.01 -1.95
CA GLY A 321 11.02 5.39 -2.30
C GLY A 321 11.04 5.64 -3.80
N VAL A 322 10.52 6.80 -4.22
CA VAL A 322 10.27 7.09 -5.64
C VAL A 322 11.54 7.03 -6.51
N LEU A 323 12.69 7.47 -6.00
CA LEU A 323 13.95 7.36 -6.75
C LEU A 323 14.47 5.91 -6.81
N GLY A 324 14.27 5.12 -5.77
CA GLY A 324 14.64 3.71 -5.76
C GLY A 324 13.84 2.93 -6.82
N HIS A 325 12.52 3.10 -6.83
CA HIS A 325 11.65 2.49 -7.83
C HIS A 325 11.90 3.05 -9.25
N ALA A 326 12.17 4.35 -9.40
CA ALA A 326 12.56 4.92 -10.68
C ALA A 326 13.87 4.33 -11.23
N ARG A 327 14.85 4.02 -10.37
CA ARG A 327 16.10 3.36 -10.78
C ARG A 327 15.83 1.96 -11.29
N ASN A 328 15.01 1.19 -10.58
CA ASN A 328 14.63 -0.16 -11.01
C ASN A 328 13.89 -0.10 -12.35
N LEU A 329 12.92 0.81 -12.50
CA LEU A 329 12.20 0.98 -13.76
C LEU A 329 13.14 1.41 -14.88
N ALA A 330 14.04 2.37 -14.67
CA ALA A 330 15.00 2.79 -15.68
C ALA A 330 15.93 1.64 -16.13
N ALA A 331 16.36 0.79 -15.19
CA ALA A 331 17.30 -0.31 -15.43
C ALA A 331 16.79 -1.33 -16.46
N VAL A 332 15.48 -1.58 -16.47
CA VAL A 332 14.87 -2.60 -17.36
C VAL A 332 14.46 -2.05 -18.74
N GLN A 333 14.64 -0.75 -19.00
CA GLN A 333 14.20 -0.16 -20.27
C GLN A 333 14.97 -0.73 -21.45
N THR A 334 14.28 -0.99 -22.56
CA THR A 334 14.93 -1.46 -23.78
C THR A 334 15.81 -0.37 -24.40
N ALA A 335 15.29 0.86 -24.47
CA ALA A 335 16.00 2.04 -24.95
C ALA A 335 17.08 2.52 -23.96
N ALA A 336 18.11 3.18 -24.49
CA ALA A 336 19.13 3.86 -23.68
C ALA A 336 18.59 5.21 -23.21
N VAL A 337 17.86 5.21 -22.10
CA VAL A 337 17.19 6.40 -21.55
C VAL A 337 17.67 6.74 -20.14
N THR A 338 17.49 7.99 -19.73
CA THR A 338 17.77 8.47 -18.38
C THR A 338 16.50 9.09 -17.80
N PHE A 339 16.13 8.67 -16.60
CA PHE A 339 14.99 9.22 -15.88
C PHE A 339 15.47 10.33 -14.95
N GLU A 340 14.84 11.48 -15.01
CA GLU A 340 15.12 12.59 -14.10
C GLU A 340 13.85 13.02 -13.38
N ILE A 341 13.84 12.88 -12.05
CA ILE A 341 12.76 13.38 -11.19
C ILE A 341 13.13 14.80 -10.76
N ASN A 342 12.26 15.76 -11.02
CA ASN A 342 12.47 17.17 -10.69
C ASN A 342 11.39 17.75 -9.77
N ARG A 343 10.35 16.98 -9.45
CA ARG A 343 9.25 17.40 -8.59
C ARG A 343 8.80 16.26 -7.67
N LEU A 344 8.55 16.57 -6.41
CA LEU A 344 8.09 15.61 -5.39
C LEU A 344 6.80 16.11 -4.75
N PRO A 345 5.63 15.56 -5.13
CA PRO A 345 4.38 15.84 -4.43
C PRO A 345 4.40 15.11 -3.08
N CYS A 346 4.41 15.86 -1.99
CA CYS A 346 4.44 15.34 -0.62
C CYS A 346 3.18 15.79 0.12
N LEU A 347 2.61 14.92 0.96
CA LEU A 347 1.54 15.34 1.88
C LEU A 347 1.98 16.56 2.69
N ALA A 348 1.11 17.55 2.83
CA ALA A 348 1.41 18.80 3.53
C ALA A 348 1.97 18.52 4.95
N GLY A 349 3.02 19.23 5.34
CA GLY A 349 3.71 19.00 6.62
C GLY A 349 4.67 17.80 6.65
N ALA A 350 4.54 16.79 5.77
CA ALA A 350 5.44 15.63 5.76
C ALA A 350 6.88 16.05 5.44
N TYR A 351 7.09 16.93 4.47
CA TYR A 351 8.44 17.41 4.13
C TYR A 351 9.11 18.15 5.29
N TYR A 352 8.40 19.05 5.96
CA TYR A 352 8.92 19.81 7.09
C TYR A 352 9.25 18.93 8.30
N LEU A 353 8.43 17.92 8.55
CA LEU A 353 8.66 16.89 9.55
C LEU A 353 9.90 16.06 9.22
N SER A 354 10.09 15.70 7.95
CA SER A 354 11.24 14.94 7.46
C SER A 354 12.56 15.66 7.77
N LYS A 355 12.61 16.98 7.54
CA LYS A 355 13.78 17.82 7.87
C LYS A 355 14.11 17.84 9.36
N ALA A 356 13.13 17.74 10.24
CA ALA A 356 13.34 17.78 11.68
C ALA A 356 13.91 16.47 12.24
N LEU A 357 13.67 15.36 11.55
CA LEU A 357 14.00 14.03 12.06
C LEU A 357 15.45 13.59 11.79
N ALA A 358 16.26 14.42 11.11
CA ALA A 358 17.72 14.31 10.94
C ALA A 358 18.23 12.87 10.66
N SER A 359 17.45 12.07 9.94
CA SER A 359 17.75 10.66 9.67
C SER A 359 17.97 10.42 8.18
N ARG A 360 18.60 9.30 7.83
CA ARG A 360 19.11 8.94 6.49
C ARG A 360 18.06 8.90 5.35
N HIS A 361 16.79 9.16 5.63
CA HIS A 361 15.66 9.09 4.70
C HIS A 361 14.89 10.40 4.71
N HIS A 362 15.50 11.47 4.22
CA HIS A 362 14.75 12.71 4.00
C HIS A 362 13.86 12.57 2.75
N LEU A 363 12.71 13.23 2.73
CA LEU A 363 11.83 13.22 1.56
C LEU A 363 12.51 13.86 0.33
N ASP A 364 13.42 14.83 0.51
CA ASP A 364 14.22 15.41 -0.57
C ASP A 364 15.36 14.52 -1.08
N THR A 365 15.60 13.35 -0.50
CA THR A 365 16.44 12.33 -1.16
C THR A 365 15.65 11.48 -2.15
N ALA A 366 14.31 11.56 -2.12
CA ALA A 366 13.42 10.69 -2.88
C ALA A 366 13.59 9.18 -2.57
N LEU A 367 14.26 8.84 -1.47
CA LEU A 367 14.50 7.46 -1.00
C LEU A 367 13.77 7.17 0.32
N THR A 368 12.80 8.02 0.68
CA THR A 368 11.91 7.74 1.81
C THR A 368 10.97 6.61 1.41
N PRO A 369 10.87 5.54 2.22
CA PRO A 369 9.96 4.45 1.92
C PRO A 369 8.50 4.90 1.89
N GLU A 370 7.71 4.24 1.06
CA GLU A 370 6.26 4.37 1.01
C GLU A 370 5.62 3.00 1.25
N THR A 371 4.37 3.00 1.70
CA THR A 371 3.54 1.78 1.78
C THR A 371 2.32 1.99 0.89
N SER A 372 1.98 1.05 0.02
CA SER A 372 0.86 1.18 -0.94
C SER A 372 0.83 2.54 -1.65
N GLY A 373 1.96 2.98 -2.19
CA GLY A 373 2.06 4.25 -2.89
C GLY A 373 1.38 4.24 -4.26
N GLY A 374 1.68 5.26 -5.05
CA GLY A 374 1.11 5.45 -6.37
C GLY A 374 1.90 4.72 -7.44
N LEU A 375 1.37 4.74 -8.66
CA LEU A 375 2.09 4.34 -9.85
C LEU A 375 3.03 5.47 -10.28
N LEU A 376 4.25 5.12 -10.69
CA LEU A 376 5.20 5.96 -11.40
C LEU A 376 5.22 5.51 -12.87
N ILE A 377 4.63 6.33 -13.74
CA ILE A 377 4.29 5.96 -15.11
C ILE A 377 5.13 6.78 -16.08
N ALA A 378 5.88 6.11 -16.97
CA ALA A 378 6.46 6.74 -18.14
C ALA A 378 5.45 6.74 -19.29
N MET A 379 5.19 7.91 -19.87
CA MET A 379 4.28 8.04 -21.00
C MET A 379 4.63 9.23 -21.91
N PRO A 380 4.11 9.28 -23.15
CA PRO A 380 4.34 10.40 -24.04
C PRO A 380 3.87 11.72 -23.44
N GLU A 381 4.70 12.76 -23.49
CA GLU A 381 4.42 14.09 -22.90
C GLU A 381 3.04 14.64 -23.31
N LYS A 382 2.70 14.53 -24.60
CA LYS A 382 1.42 14.98 -25.17
C LYS A 382 0.17 14.33 -24.55
N ASN A 383 0.32 13.18 -23.90
CA ASN A 383 -0.79 12.44 -23.29
C ASN A 383 -0.87 12.64 -21.77
N ALA A 384 0.19 13.13 -21.12
CA ALA A 384 0.30 13.15 -19.66
C ALA A 384 -0.72 14.06 -18.98
N GLU A 385 -0.98 15.25 -19.54
CA GLU A 385 -2.01 16.16 -19.00
C GLU A 385 -3.41 15.56 -19.10
N ALA A 386 -3.71 14.89 -20.22
CA ALA A 386 -4.99 14.23 -20.43
C ALA A 386 -5.16 13.04 -19.47
N TYR A 387 -4.10 12.26 -19.24
CA TYR A 387 -4.09 11.21 -18.23
C TYR A 387 -4.38 11.75 -16.83
N CYS A 388 -3.68 12.81 -16.40
CA CYS A 388 -3.86 13.41 -15.08
C CYS A 388 -5.28 13.96 -14.88
N ARG A 389 -5.84 14.64 -15.90
CA ARG A 389 -7.21 15.15 -15.86
C ARG A 389 -8.23 14.01 -15.76
N ASP A 390 -8.13 13.01 -16.63
CA ASP A 390 -9.07 11.89 -16.66
C ASP A 390 -8.99 11.06 -15.35
N LEU A 391 -7.80 10.92 -14.76
CA LEU A 391 -7.64 10.26 -13.46
C LEU A 391 -8.28 11.07 -12.34
N PHE A 392 -8.09 12.39 -12.33
CA PHE A 392 -8.74 13.28 -11.37
C PHE A 392 -10.27 13.25 -11.50
N GLU A 393 -10.82 13.19 -12.72
CA GLU A 393 -12.28 13.09 -12.94
C GLU A 393 -12.87 11.81 -12.37
N VAL A 394 -12.11 10.71 -12.36
CA VAL A 394 -12.59 9.40 -11.89
C VAL A 394 -12.34 9.20 -10.39
N ASP A 395 -11.15 9.57 -9.90
CA ASP A 395 -10.75 9.31 -8.51
C ASP A 395 -10.98 10.50 -7.58
N GLY A 396 -11.15 11.72 -8.11
CA GLY A 396 -11.27 12.95 -7.33
C GLY A 396 -9.98 13.37 -6.63
N THR A 397 -8.86 12.72 -6.97
CA THR A 397 -7.54 12.95 -6.35
C THR A 397 -6.50 13.30 -7.41
N PRO A 398 -5.58 14.25 -7.14
CA PRO A 398 -4.60 14.69 -8.12
C PRO A 398 -3.53 13.62 -8.43
N SER A 399 -2.93 13.76 -9.61
CA SER A 399 -1.67 13.13 -10.03
C SER A 399 -0.73 14.20 -10.60
N TRP A 400 0.56 13.90 -10.68
CA TRP A 400 1.58 14.91 -10.99
C TRP A 400 2.55 14.42 -12.05
N ILE A 401 2.87 15.27 -13.01
CA ILE A 401 4.08 15.11 -13.82
C ILE A 401 5.26 15.48 -12.92
N VAL A 402 6.12 14.50 -12.63
CA VAL A 402 7.20 14.59 -11.62
C VAL A 402 8.60 14.60 -12.22
N GLY A 403 8.71 14.41 -13.52
CA GLY A 403 10.00 14.26 -14.17
C GLY A 403 9.90 13.99 -15.66
N GLN A 404 11.06 13.75 -16.26
CA GLN A 404 11.22 13.53 -17.69
C GLN A 404 12.09 12.31 -17.96
N VAL A 405 11.93 11.75 -19.16
CA VAL A 405 12.75 10.69 -19.72
C VAL A 405 13.49 11.25 -20.92
N SER A 406 14.81 11.28 -20.88
CA SER A 406 15.65 11.73 -21.98
C SER A 406 16.41 10.56 -22.59
N ALA A 407 16.84 10.70 -23.85
CA ALA A 407 17.85 9.80 -24.39
C ALA A 407 19.15 9.98 -23.60
N ALA A 408 19.80 8.87 -23.25
CA ALA A 408 21.03 8.90 -22.46
C ALA A 408 22.13 9.62 -23.24
N ALA A 409 22.75 10.65 -22.64
CA ALA A 409 23.81 11.41 -23.29
C ALA A 409 25.13 10.62 -23.35
N THR A 410 25.32 9.68 -22.42
CA THR A 410 26.48 8.80 -22.38
C THR A 410 26.06 7.35 -22.07
N PRO A 411 26.89 6.34 -22.43
CA PRO A 411 26.64 4.95 -22.05
C PRO A 411 26.52 4.72 -20.53
N ALA A 412 27.18 5.56 -19.72
CA ALA A 412 27.12 5.46 -18.26
C ALA A 412 25.80 5.97 -17.67
N GLU A 413 25.08 6.82 -18.40
CA GLU A 413 23.76 7.34 -18.01
C GLU A 413 22.60 6.50 -18.57
N ALA A 414 22.89 5.55 -19.45
CA ALA A 414 21.89 4.68 -20.05
C ALA A 414 21.24 3.78 -19.00
N ARG A 415 19.90 3.75 -18.99
CA ARG A 415 19.06 2.96 -18.08
C ARG A 415 19.29 3.33 -16.61
N THR A 416 19.47 4.63 -16.33
CA THR A 416 19.66 5.15 -14.98
C THR A 416 18.54 6.12 -14.59
N ALA A 417 18.34 6.31 -13.29
CA ALA A 417 17.46 7.36 -12.76
C ALA A 417 18.18 8.23 -11.74
N ARG A 418 17.94 9.53 -11.82
CA ARG A 418 18.53 10.55 -10.95
C ARG A 418 17.48 11.54 -10.44
N LEU A 419 17.81 12.17 -9.33
CA LEU A 419 17.07 13.30 -8.79
C LEU A 419 17.72 14.60 -9.30
N SER A 420 16.91 15.55 -9.72
CA SER A 420 17.39 16.87 -10.13
C SER A 420 18.00 17.62 -8.94
N ALA A 421 19.05 18.40 -9.19
CA ALA A 421 19.72 19.18 -8.13
C ALA A 421 18.80 20.24 -7.50
N ASN A 422 17.82 20.72 -8.26
CA ASN A 422 16.83 21.73 -7.83
C ASN A 422 15.44 21.11 -7.78
N VAL A 423 15.29 20.00 -7.05
CA VAL A 423 14.00 19.33 -6.91
C VAL A 423 12.96 20.24 -6.26
N GLU A 424 11.80 20.38 -6.90
CA GLU A 424 10.66 21.12 -6.37
C GLU A 424 9.87 20.24 -5.41
N ILE A 425 9.64 20.72 -4.18
CA ILE A 425 8.70 20.07 -3.25
C ILE A 425 7.33 20.71 -3.45
N VAL A 426 6.34 19.89 -3.78
CA VAL A 426 4.95 20.32 -3.93
C VAL A 426 4.16 19.83 -2.72
N GLU A 427 3.71 20.74 -1.87
CA GLU A 427 2.82 20.39 -0.77
C GLU A 427 1.43 20.04 -1.29
N VAL A 428 0.95 18.86 -0.91
CA VAL A 428 -0.34 18.32 -1.29
C VAL A 428 -1.30 18.49 -0.11
N PRO A 429 -2.31 19.37 -0.22
CA PRO A 429 -3.26 19.61 0.86
C PRO A 429 -4.05 18.35 1.21
N HIS A 430 -4.30 18.12 2.48
CA HIS A 430 -4.94 16.88 2.97
C HIS A 430 -6.35 16.70 2.41
N GLU A 431 -7.10 17.80 2.22
CA GLU A 431 -8.44 17.84 1.64
C GLU A 431 -8.51 17.19 0.25
N THR A 432 -7.40 17.18 -0.50
CA THR A 432 -7.35 16.55 -1.83
C THR A 432 -7.35 15.02 -1.78
N MET A 433 -7.09 14.42 -0.61
CA MET A 433 -7.22 12.98 -0.39
C MET A 433 -8.64 12.56 -0.02
N PHE A 434 -9.52 13.53 0.27
CA PHE A 434 -10.94 13.29 0.47
C PHE A 434 -11.64 13.45 -0.88
N VAL A 435 -12.23 12.37 -1.39
CA VAL A 435 -12.89 12.36 -2.71
C VAL A 435 -13.89 13.50 -2.80
N VAL A 436 -13.65 14.44 -3.73
CA VAL A 436 -14.53 15.59 -4.00
C VAL A 436 -15.80 15.07 -4.67
N GLY A 437 -16.80 14.74 -3.85
CA GLY A 437 -18.06 14.14 -4.29
C GLY A 437 -19.27 14.53 -3.46
N VAL A 438 -19.24 15.67 -2.77
CA VAL A 438 -20.45 16.30 -2.21
C VAL A 438 -20.38 17.80 -2.49
N ARG A 439 -20.99 18.25 -3.60
CA ARG A 439 -21.57 19.59 -3.59
C ARG A 439 -22.62 19.54 -2.49
N PHE A 440 -22.36 20.19 -1.36
CA PHE A 440 -23.43 20.55 -0.45
C PHE A 440 -24.34 21.50 -1.24
N GLY A 441 -25.38 20.95 -1.84
CA GLY A 441 -26.49 21.74 -2.33
C GLY A 441 -27.00 22.52 -1.14
N GLN A 442 -26.70 23.83 -1.12
CA GLN A 442 -27.48 24.74 -0.32
C GLN A 442 -28.94 24.48 -0.68
N SER A 443 -29.73 24.19 0.34
CA SER A 443 -31.18 24.09 0.26
C SER A 443 -31.73 25.26 -0.55
N GLY A 444 -32.16 24.97 -1.77
CA GLY A 444 -32.82 25.88 -2.68
C GLY A 444 -33.62 25.00 -3.62
N GLU A 445 -34.93 25.14 -3.55
CA GLU A 445 -35.92 24.41 -4.32
C GLU A 445 -35.72 24.54 -5.84
N GLU A 446 -36.42 23.65 -6.55
CA GLU A 446 -36.70 23.62 -7.99
C GLU A 446 -35.76 22.77 -8.86
N GLY A 447 -36.36 21.69 -9.38
CA GLY A 447 -35.69 20.63 -10.11
C GLY A 447 -35.49 20.92 -11.59
N VAL A 448 -34.45 20.32 -12.17
CA VAL A 448 -34.33 20.06 -13.61
C VAL A 448 -33.52 18.76 -13.83
N ALA A 449 -34.08 17.91 -14.68
CA ALA A 449 -33.61 16.69 -15.37
C ALA A 449 -32.21 16.10 -15.11
N ARG A 450 -32.19 14.79 -14.81
CA ARG A 450 -31.03 13.90 -14.97
C ARG A 450 -30.86 13.52 -16.46
N PRO A 451 -29.66 13.56 -17.04
CA PRO A 451 -29.37 12.81 -18.25
C PRO A 451 -28.85 11.41 -17.89
N ASP A 452 -29.52 10.40 -18.43
CA ASP A 452 -29.12 9.00 -18.40
C ASP A 452 -27.78 8.81 -19.12
N LEU A 453 -26.80 8.23 -18.43
CA LEU A 453 -25.62 7.61 -19.04
C LEU A 453 -25.59 6.14 -18.63
N ALA A 454 -26.39 5.35 -19.35
CA ALA A 454 -26.21 3.91 -19.42
C ALA A 454 -25.06 3.61 -20.39
N PHE A 455 -24.03 2.91 -19.93
CA PHE A 455 -23.09 2.22 -20.81
C PHE A 455 -23.41 0.73 -20.83
N PRO A 456 -23.45 0.08 -22.01
CA PRO A 456 -23.81 -1.32 -22.14
C PRO A 456 -22.72 -2.24 -21.59
N LEU A 457 -23.19 -3.38 -21.08
CA LEU A 457 -22.46 -4.49 -20.45
C LEU A 457 -21.32 -5.07 -21.28
#